data_AF-A0A1Y1YWT5-F1
#
_entry.id   AF-A0A1Y1YWT5-F1
#
_cell.length_a   1.000
_cell.length_b   1.000
_cell.length_c   1.000
_cell.angle_alpha   90.00
_cell.angle_beta   90.00
_cell.angle_gamma   90.00
#
_symmetry.space_group_name_H-M   'P 1'
#
loop_
_entity.id
_entity.type
_entity.pdbx_description
1 polymer ?
#
loop_
_entity_poly.entity_id
_entity_poly.type
_entity_poly.pdbx_seq_one_letter_code
_entity_poly.pdbx_strand_id
1 'polypeptide(L)' 'VSPAPNPTSGVGICADIPQWNSGIAYVGSQQVTYDEFLWKAKWWTLNDIPGKNQQDVWSKVGACSDL' A
#
# COMPACT_ATOMS: atom_id res chain seq x y z
N VAL A 1 24.91 -0.95 -20.09
CA VAL A 1 23.61 -1.65 -20.00
C VAL A 1 22.99 -1.33 -18.64
N SER A 2 21.87 -0.62 -18.62
CA SER A 2 21.13 -0.36 -17.38
C SER A 2 20.56 -1.68 -16.87
N PRO A 3 20.73 -2.06 -15.60
CA PRO A 3 20.02 -3.21 -15.08
C PRO A 3 18.54 -2.85 -15.04
N ALA A 4 17.72 -3.56 -15.82
CA ALA A 4 16.28 -3.54 -15.64
C ALA A 4 15.98 -3.96 -14.18
N PRO A 5 15.07 -3.29 -13.45
CA PRO A 5 14.55 -3.88 -12.24
C PRO A 5 13.81 -5.15 -12.66
N ASN A 6 14.32 -6.28 -12.17
CA ASN A 6 13.73 -7.59 -12.32
C ASN A 6 12.23 -7.51 -11.94
N PRO A 7 11.26 -7.91 -12.79
CA PRO A 7 9.89 -8.09 -12.33
C PRO A 7 9.85 -9.42 -11.57
N THR A 8 10.44 -9.47 -10.38
CA THR A 8 10.35 -10.65 -9.53
C THR A 8 8.96 -10.68 -8.92
N SER A 9 8.10 -11.46 -9.57
CA SER A 9 7.05 -12.28 -8.96
C SER A 9 6.28 -11.64 -7.80
N GLY A 10 5.39 -10.73 -8.14
CA GLY A 10 4.19 -10.45 -7.38
C GLY A 10 3.02 -10.46 -8.33
N VAL A 11 2.61 -11.63 -8.82
CA VAL A 11 1.27 -11.71 -9.43
C VAL A 11 0.33 -11.49 -8.25
N GLY A 12 -0.38 -10.37 -8.22
CA GLY A 12 -1.20 -9.96 -7.09
C GLY A 12 -1.43 -8.45 -7.11
N ILE A 13 -2.47 -7.98 -6.43
CA ILE A 13 -2.91 -6.57 -6.41
C ILE A 13 -1.85 -5.56 -5.89
N CYS A 14 -0.70 -6.04 -5.41
CA CYS A 14 0.36 -5.25 -4.79
C CYS A 14 1.65 -5.14 -5.61
N ALA A 15 1.68 -5.67 -6.84
CA ALA A 15 2.91 -5.83 -7.64
C ALA A 15 3.77 -4.55 -7.81
N ASP A 16 3.15 -3.38 -7.80
CA ASP A 16 3.79 -2.07 -7.99
C ASP A 16 3.48 -1.08 -6.86
N ILE A 17 2.92 -1.56 -5.75
CA ILE A 17 2.46 -0.70 -4.66
C ILE A 17 3.52 -0.62 -3.57
N PRO A 18 4.03 0.58 -3.23
CA PRO A 18 5.07 0.72 -2.21
C PRO A 18 4.55 0.36 -0.82
N GLN A 19 5.45 -0.09 0.06
CA GLN A 19 5.12 -0.30 1.47
C GLN A 19 4.78 1.01 2.16
N TRP A 20 3.82 0.98 3.09
CA TRP A 20 3.46 2.12 3.92
C TRP A 20 4.68 2.66 4.69
N ASN A 21 4.79 3.98 4.76
CA ASN A 21 5.86 4.69 5.44
C ASN A 21 5.26 5.84 6.26
N SER A 22 5.57 5.86 7.57
CA SER A 22 5.10 6.89 8.50
C SER A 22 5.55 8.32 8.16
N GLY A 23 6.66 8.47 7.45
CA GLY A 23 7.23 9.75 7.04
C GLY A 23 6.66 10.32 5.74
N ILE A 24 5.75 9.60 5.07
CA ILE A 24 5.12 10.04 3.82
C ILE A 24 3.68 10.47 4.10
N ALA A 25 3.33 11.65 3.63
CA ALA A 25 1.95 12.08 3.59
C ALA A 25 1.25 11.45 2.39
N TYR A 26 0.22 10.65 2.64
CA TYR A 26 -0.58 10.01 1.61
C TYR A 26 -1.87 10.77 1.37
N VAL A 27 -2.23 10.99 0.11
CA VAL A 27 -3.50 11.63 -0.25
C VAL A 27 -4.57 10.59 -0.58
N GLY A 28 -5.83 11.02 -0.56
CA GLY A 28 -6.95 10.17 -0.95
C GLY A 28 -6.71 9.49 -2.30
N SER A 29 -7.09 8.23 -2.38
CA SER A 29 -6.85 7.29 -3.48
C SER A 29 -5.43 6.73 -3.63
N GLN A 30 -4.45 7.20 -2.87
CA GLN A 30 -3.14 6.54 -2.85
C GLN A 30 -3.21 5.16 -2.19
N GLN A 31 -2.33 4.28 -2.64
CA GLN A 31 -2.29 2.89 -2.23
C GLN A 31 -0.94 2.56 -1.64
N VAL A 32 -0.95 1.72 -0.61
CA VAL A 32 0.25 1.22 0.06
C VAL A 32 0.06 -0.24 0.43
N THR A 33 1.15 -0.95 0.55
CA THR A 33 1.16 -2.30 1.11
C THR A 33 1.51 -2.23 2.59
N TYR A 34 0.73 -2.92 3.41
CA TYR A 34 1.00 -3.06 4.84
C TYR A 34 0.45 -4.38 5.34
N ASP A 35 1.26 -5.13 6.07
CA ASP A 35 0.90 -6.45 6.62
C ASP A 35 0.43 -7.44 5.54
N GLU A 36 1.11 -7.48 4.39
CA GLU A 36 0.73 -8.30 3.21
C GLU A 36 -0.67 -7.99 2.63
N PHE A 37 -1.27 -6.86 3.01
CA PHE A 37 -2.52 -6.36 2.44
C PHE A 37 -2.32 -5.05 1.67
N LEU A 38 -3.14 -4.87 0.64
CA LEU A 38 -3.28 -3.60 -0.06
C LEU A 38 -4.23 -2.70 0.70
N TRP A 39 -3.79 -1.47 0.96
CA TRP A 39 -4.57 -0.43 1.61
C TRP A 39 -4.68 0.80 0.72
N LYS A 40 -5.84 1.43 0.72
CA LYS A 40 -6.12 2.67 -0.01
C LYS A 40 -6.48 3.78 0.97
N ALA A 41 -5.73 4.89 0.92
CA ALA A 41 -6.04 6.08 1.69
C ALA A 41 -7.36 6.68 1.19
N LYS A 42 -8.24 7.06 2.11
CA LYS A 42 -9.52 7.71 1.77
C LYS A 42 -9.37 9.22 1.67
N TRP A 43 -8.49 9.81 2.47
CA TRP A 43 -8.18 11.25 2.50
C TRP A 43 -6.70 11.45 2.89
N TRP A 44 -6.29 12.72 3.02
CA TRP A 44 -4.93 13.07 3.44
C TRP A 44 -4.59 12.48 4.81
N THR A 45 -3.48 11.76 4.91
CA THR A 45 -3.00 11.15 6.15
C THR A 45 -1.48 11.20 6.21
N LEU A 46 -0.95 11.36 7.42
CA LEU A 46 0.47 11.29 7.70
C LEU A 46 0.65 10.51 9.00
N ASN A 47 1.53 9.52 8.98
CA ASN A 47 1.82 8.66 10.14
C ASN A 47 0.61 7.84 10.67
N ASP A 48 -0.52 7.74 9.95
CA ASP A 48 -1.59 6.79 10.29
C ASP A 48 -1.27 5.39 9.77
N ILE A 49 -1.34 4.40 10.65
CA ILE A 49 -1.03 3.01 10.34
C ILE A 49 -2.24 2.33 9.69
N PRO A 50 -2.09 1.74 8.48
CA PRO A 50 -3.15 0.96 7.86
C PRO A 50 -3.57 -0.23 8.74
N GLY A 51 -4.87 -0.42 8.94
CA GLY A 51 -5.42 -1.48 9.81
C GLY A 51 -5.52 -1.12 11.29
N LYS A 52 -4.89 -0.03 11.75
CA LYS A 52 -5.20 0.59 13.06
C LYS A 52 -6.35 1.58 12.87
N ASN A 53 -7.53 1.05 12.55
CA ASN A 53 -8.75 1.77 12.13
C ASN A 53 -9.38 2.67 13.22
N GLN A 54 -8.64 3.58 13.83
CA GLN A 54 -9.26 4.55 14.77
C GLN A 54 -10.08 5.61 14.03
N GLN A 55 -9.69 5.95 12.81
CA GLN A 55 -10.35 6.97 11.99
C GLN A 55 -10.81 6.43 10.63
N ASP A 56 -10.68 5.12 10.38
CA ASP A 56 -10.97 4.50 9.08
C ASP A 56 -10.28 5.20 7.89
N VAL A 57 -9.09 5.77 8.11
CA VAL A 57 -8.29 6.51 7.11
C VAL A 57 -7.91 5.61 5.92
N TRP A 58 -7.61 4.35 6.22
CA TRP A 58 -7.18 3.35 5.26
C TRP A 58 -8.28 2.34 5.01
N SER A 59 -8.64 2.13 3.75
CA SER A 59 -9.54 1.05 3.32
C SER A 59 -8.75 -0.15 2.85
N LYS A 60 -9.01 -1.31 3.43
CA LYS A 60 -8.43 -2.58 2.98
C LYS A 60 -9.02 -2.94 1.61
N VAL A 61 -8.15 -3.09 0.61
CA VAL A 61 -8.55 -3.47 -0.76
C VAL A 61 -8.53 -4.99 -0.90
N GLY A 62 -7.49 -5.66 -0.40
CA GLY A 62 -7.35 -7.12 -0.49
C GLY A 62 -5.98 -7.60 0.02
N ALA A 63 -5.73 -8.91 -0.04
CA ALA A 63 -4.41 -9.48 0.23
C ALA A 63 -3.51 -9.34 -1.00
N CYS A 64 -2.24 -9.03 -0.80
CA CYS A 64 -1.25 -8.94 -1.87
C CYS A 64 -1.03 -10.28 -2.59
N SER A 65 -1.28 -11.37 -1.88
CA SER A 65 -1.17 -12.76 -2.34
C SER A 65 -2.50 -13.34 -2.86
N ASP A 66 -3.57 -12.55 -2.93
CA ASP A 66 -4.84 -12.97 -3.54
C ASP A 66 -4.65 -13.02 -5.07
N LEU A 67 -4.67 -14.24 -5.60
CA LEU A 67 -4.52 -14.59 -7.01
C LEU A 67 -5.73 -15.36 -7.53
#